data_AF-A0A3B6DGP6-F1
#
_entry.id   AF-A0A3B6DGP6-F1
#
_cell.length_a   1.000
_cell.length_b   1.000
_cell.length_c   1.000
_cell.angle_alpha   90.00
_cell.angle_beta   90.00
_cell.angle_gamma   90.00
#
_symmetry.space_group_name_H-M   'P 1'
#
loop_
_entity.id
_entity.type
_entity.pdbx_description
1 polymer ?
#
loop_
_entity_poly.entity_id
_entity_poly.type
_entity_poly.pdbx_seq_one_letter_code
_entity_poly.pdbx_strand_id
1 'polypeptide(L)'
;MKGDLVKFVTKCYDPELSQLVIPDRGKIPVDAASIERIWGLPRGQMKVAYEVEPDVVRLFNEKFDIPTGPAPSVTEWCKMINDIGAVADDKFLSAWLVVVYSRFLAPTTSLKVSPRAYSSTLNPCEVLNSNVCQFVVDQLRLAFMGFGDKKNTICCCLFHLVVK
;
A
#
# COMPACT_ATOMS: atom_id res chain seq x y z
N MET A 1 20.17 -9.09 -14.59
CA MET A 1 19.69 -7.75 -14.99
C MET A 1 18.53 -7.21 -14.13
N LYS A 2 17.30 -7.78 -14.13
CA LYS A 2 16.19 -7.25 -13.27
C LYS A 2 16.50 -7.29 -11.76
N GLY A 3 17.15 -8.34 -11.28
CA GLY A 3 17.55 -8.47 -9.87
C GLY A 3 18.66 -7.50 -9.42
N ASP A 4 19.43 -6.95 -10.37
CA ASP A 4 20.57 -6.07 -10.07
C ASP A 4 20.12 -4.62 -9.88
N LEU A 5 19.15 -4.17 -10.70
CA LEU A 5 18.59 -2.83 -10.58
C LEU A 5 17.81 -2.65 -9.27
N VAL A 6 16.98 -3.63 -8.90
CA VAL A 6 16.22 -3.58 -7.65
C VAL A 6 17.14 -3.50 -6.43
N LYS A 7 18.18 -4.35 -6.38
CA LYS A 7 19.18 -4.31 -5.31
C LYS A 7 19.93 -2.99 -5.27
N PHE A 8 20.23 -2.41 -6.44
CA PHE A 8 20.88 -1.10 -6.53
C PHE A 8 20.00 0.00 -5.96
N VAL A 9 18.75 0.12 -6.42
CA VAL A 9 17.79 1.14 -5.96
C VAL A 9 17.58 1.06 -4.44
N THR A 10 17.42 -0.15 -3.90
CA THR A 10 17.27 -0.39 -2.46
C THR A 10 18.50 0.04 -1.66
N LYS A 11 19.72 -0.04 -2.22
CA LYS A 11 20.94 0.46 -1.57
C LYS A 11 21.06 1.98 -1.63
N CYS A 12 20.51 2.59 -2.67
CA CYS A 12 20.53 4.04 -2.86
C CYS A 12 19.48 4.77 -2.02
N TYR A 13 18.46 4.08 -1.49
CA TYR A 13 17.40 4.75 -0.74
C TYR A 13 17.85 5.12 0.68
N ASP A 14 17.76 6.42 0.98
CA ASP A 14 17.93 7.04 2.29
C ASP A 14 16.54 7.25 2.92
N PRO A 15 16.15 6.45 3.93
CA PRO A 15 14.83 6.51 4.54
C PRO A 15 14.64 7.68 5.52
N GLU A 16 15.73 8.27 6.03
CA GLU A 16 15.63 9.40 6.95
C GLU A 16 15.17 10.64 6.21
N LEU A 17 15.81 10.90 5.05
CA LEU A 17 15.51 12.04 4.19
C LEU A 17 14.51 11.72 3.07
N SER A 18 14.08 10.46 2.94
CA SER A 18 13.14 10.01 1.92
C SER A 18 13.61 10.36 0.50
N GLN A 19 14.78 9.86 0.12
CA GLN A 19 15.41 10.18 -1.17
C GLN A 19 16.23 9.01 -1.71
N LEU A 20 16.39 8.95 -3.04
CA LEU A 20 17.37 8.09 -3.69
C LEU A 20 18.68 8.87 -3.87
N VAL A 21 19.74 8.38 -3.26
CA VAL A 21 21.12 8.87 -3.40
C VAL A 21 21.85 8.00 -4.41
N ILE A 22 21.98 8.48 -5.64
CA ILE A 22 22.65 7.76 -6.72
C ILE A 22 24.13 8.20 -6.74
N PRO A 23 25.09 7.28 -6.51
CA PRO A 23 26.51 7.60 -6.54
C PRO A 23 26.90 8.35 -7.81
N ASP A 24 27.66 9.42 -7.66
CA ASP A 24 28.19 10.26 -8.75
C ASP A 24 27.14 10.91 -9.68
N ARG A 25 25.85 10.84 -9.32
CA ARG A 25 24.73 11.42 -10.11
C ARG A 25 23.90 12.43 -9.34
N GLY A 26 23.76 12.27 -8.03
CA GLY A 26 23.03 13.20 -7.17
C GLY A 26 21.88 12.54 -6.40
N LYS A 27 20.89 13.35 -6.03
CA LYS A 27 19.78 12.95 -5.14
C LYS A 27 18.44 13.17 -5.84
N ILE A 28 17.52 12.22 -5.67
CA ILE A 28 16.15 12.30 -6.18
C ILE A 28 15.21 12.19 -4.98
N PRO A 29 14.39 13.22 -4.68
CA PRO A 29 13.45 13.14 -3.58
C PRO A 29 12.37 12.08 -3.87
N VAL A 30 11.99 11.35 -2.82
CA VAL A 30 10.85 10.42 -2.80
C VAL A 30 9.83 11.01 -1.83
N ASP A 31 9.08 11.99 -2.32
CA ASP A 31 8.06 12.72 -1.60
C ASP A 31 6.67 12.53 -2.22
N ALA A 32 5.63 13.05 -1.56
CA ALA A 32 4.25 12.90 -2.03
C ALA A 32 4.05 13.45 -3.45
N ALA A 33 4.74 14.54 -3.83
CA ALA A 33 4.67 15.09 -5.18
C ALA A 33 5.31 14.17 -6.23
N SER A 34 6.34 13.43 -5.86
CA SER A 34 6.97 12.42 -6.69
C SER A 34 6.07 11.19 -6.85
N ILE A 35 5.42 10.73 -5.78
CA ILE A 35 4.43 9.63 -5.86
C ILE A 35 3.24 10.03 -6.75
N GLU A 36 2.68 11.22 -6.57
CA GLU A 36 1.57 11.74 -7.39
C GLU A 36 1.95 11.74 -8.88
N ARG A 37 3.15 12.21 -9.22
CA ARG A 37 3.61 12.30 -10.62
C ARG A 37 3.78 10.94 -11.29
N ILE A 38 4.20 9.92 -10.53
CA ILE A 38 4.49 8.59 -11.09
C ILE A 38 3.24 7.71 -11.09
N TRP A 39 2.44 7.73 -10.02
CA TRP A 39 1.30 6.82 -9.84
C TRP A 39 -0.07 7.48 -10.00
N GLY A 40 -0.15 8.82 -10.04
CA GLY A 40 -1.42 9.54 -10.13
C GLY A 40 -2.32 9.35 -8.90
N LEU A 41 -1.74 9.00 -7.75
CA LEU A 41 -2.50 8.76 -6.52
C LEU A 41 -3.03 10.06 -5.91
N PRO A 42 -4.13 10.00 -5.13
CA PRO A 42 -4.65 11.17 -4.43
C PRO A 42 -3.63 11.79 -3.46
N ARG A 43 -3.55 13.12 -3.49
CA ARG A 43 -2.81 13.96 -2.53
C ARG A 43 -3.77 14.89 -1.80
N GLY A 44 -4.78 14.28 -1.17
CA GLY A 44 -5.77 15.00 -0.36
C GLY A 44 -5.20 15.56 0.94
N GLN A 45 -6.08 16.16 1.75
CA GLN A 45 -5.69 16.80 3.02
C GLN A 45 -5.78 15.84 4.22
N MET A 46 -6.61 14.80 4.13
CA MET A 46 -6.82 13.86 5.22
C MET A 46 -5.70 12.83 5.27
N LYS A 47 -5.32 12.39 6.48
CA LYS A 47 -4.41 11.26 6.64
C LYS A 47 -5.15 9.97 6.34
N VAL A 48 -4.48 9.03 5.66
CA VAL A 48 -5.01 7.67 5.49
C VAL A 48 -5.14 6.99 6.87
N ALA A 49 -6.36 6.57 7.22
CA ALA A 49 -6.61 5.72 8.38
C ALA A 49 -6.13 4.29 8.08
N TYR A 50 -4.96 3.93 8.60
CA TYR A 50 -4.33 2.62 8.39
C TYR A 50 -3.92 1.95 9.69
N GLU A 51 -4.92 1.54 10.47
CA GLU A 51 -4.77 0.94 11.80
C GLU A 51 -5.87 -0.08 12.07
N VAL A 52 -5.66 -0.95 13.06
CA VAL A 52 -6.68 -1.94 13.43
C VAL A 52 -7.67 -1.31 14.38
N GLU A 53 -8.85 -0.98 13.87
CA GLU A 53 -9.97 -0.46 14.65
C GLU A 53 -11.03 -1.55 14.83
N PRO A 54 -11.25 -2.06 16.06
CA PRO A 54 -12.10 -3.25 16.28
C PRO A 54 -13.53 -3.14 15.75
N ASP A 55 -14.18 -1.97 15.91
CA ASP A 55 -15.54 -1.76 15.43
C ASP A 55 -15.61 -1.72 13.91
N VAL A 56 -14.64 -1.07 13.24
CA VAL A 56 -14.54 -1.11 11.78
C VAL A 56 -14.27 -2.53 11.30
N VAL A 57 -13.42 -3.31 11.97
CA VAL A 57 -13.19 -4.71 11.62
C VAL A 57 -14.46 -5.53 11.71
N ARG A 58 -15.27 -5.34 12.76
CA ARG A 58 -16.58 -6.00 12.89
C ARG A 58 -17.50 -5.63 11.73
N LEU A 59 -17.70 -4.33 11.48
CA LEU A 59 -18.56 -3.82 10.41
C LEU A 59 -18.10 -4.30 9.02
N PHE A 60 -16.79 -4.32 8.77
CA PHE A 60 -16.23 -4.79 7.51
C PHE A 60 -16.47 -6.30 7.34
N ASN A 61 -16.27 -7.08 8.40
CA ASN A 61 -16.55 -8.52 8.35
C ASN A 61 -18.03 -8.82 8.10
N GLU A 62 -18.94 -8.06 8.72
CA GLU A 62 -20.38 -8.16 8.45
C GLU A 62 -20.72 -7.77 7.00
N LYS A 63 -20.13 -6.68 6.46
CA LYS A 63 -20.38 -6.20 5.08
C LYS A 63 -20.00 -7.24 4.01
N PHE A 64 -18.99 -8.06 4.30
CA PHE A 64 -18.40 -9.03 3.36
C PHE A 64 -18.63 -10.49 3.76
N ASP A 65 -19.50 -10.76 4.73
CA ASP A 65 -19.82 -12.11 5.21
C ASP A 65 -18.57 -12.92 5.60
N ILE A 66 -17.57 -12.24 6.18
CA ILE A 66 -16.29 -12.83 6.56
C ILE A 66 -16.47 -13.56 7.90
N PRO A 67 -16.14 -14.86 7.98
CA PRO A 67 -16.26 -15.62 9.23
C PRO A 67 -15.44 -15.01 10.37
N THR A 68 -15.96 -15.11 11.59
CA THR A 68 -15.20 -14.76 12.80
C THR A 68 -13.94 -15.62 12.87
N GLY A 69 -12.77 -15.01 12.69
CA GLY A 69 -11.53 -15.77 12.56
C GLY A 69 -10.35 -14.93 12.06
N PRO A 70 -9.25 -15.58 11.64
CA PRO A 70 -8.14 -14.87 11.04
C PRO A 70 -8.57 -14.16 9.75
N ALA A 71 -7.95 -13.01 9.47
CA ALA A 71 -8.15 -12.31 8.21
C ALA A 71 -7.94 -13.26 7.01
N PRO A 72 -8.77 -13.18 5.97
CA PRO A 72 -8.68 -14.05 4.81
C PRO A 72 -7.35 -13.87 4.07
N SER A 73 -6.91 -14.93 3.40
CA SER A 73 -5.81 -14.83 2.45
C SER A 73 -6.18 -13.89 1.30
N VAL A 74 -5.16 -13.31 0.66
CA VAL A 74 -5.35 -12.50 -0.56
C VAL A 74 -6.05 -13.31 -1.65
N THR A 75 -5.77 -14.61 -1.75
CA THR A 75 -6.40 -15.50 -2.73
C THR A 75 -7.90 -15.67 -2.45
N GLU A 76 -8.29 -15.95 -1.20
CA GLU A 76 -9.69 -16.04 -0.80
C GLU A 76 -10.41 -14.71 -1.03
N TRP A 77 -9.74 -13.60 -0.72
CA TRP A 77 -10.27 -12.25 -0.95
C TRP A 77 -10.53 -11.97 -2.43
N CYS A 78 -9.56 -12.26 -3.29
CA CYS A 78 -9.72 -12.08 -4.73
C CYS A 78 -10.83 -12.99 -5.30
N LYS A 79 -10.99 -14.20 -4.77
CA LYS A 79 -12.12 -15.07 -5.13
C LYS A 79 -13.45 -14.43 -4.75
N MET A 80 -13.57 -13.93 -3.51
CA MET A 80 -14.76 -13.19 -3.06
C MET A 80 -15.05 -11.98 -3.95
N ILE A 81 -14.04 -11.19 -4.34
CA ILE A 81 -14.23 -10.06 -5.27
C ILE A 81 -14.81 -10.52 -6.61
N ASN A 82 -14.32 -11.64 -7.16
CA ASN A 82 -14.86 -12.19 -8.41
C ASN A 82 -16.31 -12.67 -8.25
N ASP A 83 -16.64 -13.24 -7.09
CA ASP A 83 -17.97 -13.77 -6.76
C ASP A 83 -19.00 -12.63 -6.52
N ILE A 84 -18.58 -11.45 -6.05
CA ILE A 84 -19.43 -10.24 -5.93
C ILE A 84 -19.97 -9.80 -7.30
N GLY A 85 -19.30 -10.16 -8.39
CA GLY A 85 -19.72 -9.86 -9.76
C GLY A 85 -19.27 -8.48 -10.25
N ALA A 86 -19.40 -8.25 -11.56
CA ALA A 86 -18.85 -7.09 -12.26
C ALA A 86 -19.59 -5.75 -12.01
N VAL A 87 -20.40 -5.66 -10.95
CA VAL A 87 -21.07 -4.40 -10.60
C VAL A 87 -20.04 -3.51 -9.91
N ALA A 88 -19.66 -2.43 -10.58
CA ALA A 88 -18.70 -1.44 -10.08
C ALA A 88 -19.33 -0.52 -9.03
N ASP A 89 -19.84 -1.10 -7.94
CA ASP A 89 -20.40 -0.38 -6.80
C ASP A 89 -19.35 -0.11 -5.71
N ASP A 90 -19.76 0.62 -4.68
CA ASP A 90 -18.90 0.94 -3.54
C ASP A 90 -18.44 -0.31 -2.78
N LYS A 91 -19.21 -1.41 -2.80
CA LYS A 91 -18.83 -2.66 -2.14
C LYS A 91 -17.66 -3.32 -2.88
N PHE A 92 -17.74 -3.42 -4.21
CA PHE A 92 -16.64 -3.87 -5.05
C PHE A 92 -15.41 -2.99 -4.87
N LEU A 93 -15.58 -1.65 -4.92
CA LEU A 93 -14.48 -0.71 -4.80
C LEU A 93 -13.80 -0.79 -3.42
N SER A 94 -14.58 -0.87 -2.33
CA SER A 94 -14.05 -1.13 -0.98
C SER A 94 -13.20 -2.40 -0.94
N ALA A 95 -13.70 -3.52 -1.47
CA ALA A 95 -12.98 -4.79 -1.45
C ALA A 95 -11.68 -4.73 -2.27
N TRP A 96 -11.72 -4.10 -3.43
CA TRP A 96 -10.55 -3.91 -4.29
C TRP A 96 -9.49 -3.04 -3.60
N LEU A 97 -9.90 -1.94 -2.98
CA LEU A 97 -8.99 -1.05 -2.27
C LEU A 97 -8.29 -1.75 -1.09
N VAL A 98 -8.94 -2.69 -0.41
CA VAL A 98 -8.27 -3.51 0.63
C VAL A 98 -7.06 -4.24 0.06
N VAL A 99 -7.17 -4.80 -1.16
CA VAL A 99 -6.04 -5.45 -1.85
C VAL A 99 -4.96 -4.43 -2.17
N VAL A 100 -5.36 -3.26 -2.70
CA VAL A 100 -4.45 -2.16 -3.04
C VAL A 100 -3.62 -1.73 -1.81
N TYR A 101 -4.28 -1.38 -0.71
CA TYR A 101 -3.61 -0.97 0.52
C TYR A 101 -2.77 -2.10 1.13
N SER A 102 -3.28 -3.32 1.17
CA SER A 102 -2.59 -4.46 1.81
C SER A 102 -1.38 -4.98 1.04
N ARG A 103 -1.30 -4.77 -0.28
CA ARG A 103 -0.29 -5.40 -1.15
C ARG A 103 0.60 -4.42 -1.88
N PHE A 104 0.03 -3.31 -2.35
CA PHE A 104 0.72 -2.39 -3.24
C PHE A 104 1.17 -1.12 -2.51
N LEU A 105 0.41 -0.64 -1.52
CA LEU A 105 0.73 0.62 -0.83
C LEU A 105 1.45 0.40 0.50
N ALA A 106 1.18 -0.70 1.21
CA ALA A 106 1.85 -1.07 2.45
C ALA A 106 2.61 -2.40 2.29
N PRO A 107 3.94 -2.39 2.14
CA PRO A 107 4.73 -3.61 1.99
C PRO A 107 4.56 -4.56 3.17
N THR A 108 4.10 -5.79 2.92
CA THR A 108 3.98 -6.84 3.95
C THR A 108 4.39 -8.20 3.39
N THR A 109 4.98 -9.05 4.24
CA THR A 109 5.26 -10.47 3.94
C THR A 109 4.04 -11.36 4.15
N SER A 110 2.97 -10.86 4.80
CA SER A 110 1.75 -11.61 5.05
C SER A 110 1.11 -12.08 3.74
N LEU A 111 0.49 -13.25 3.74
CA LEU A 111 -0.37 -13.70 2.62
C LEU A 111 -1.84 -13.35 2.84
N LYS A 112 -2.16 -12.65 3.93
CA LYS A 112 -3.50 -12.21 4.32
C LYS A 112 -3.71 -10.75 4.00
N VAL A 113 -4.96 -10.37 3.71
CA VAL A 113 -5.34 -8.96 3.69
C VAL A 113 -5.16 -8.35 5.07
N SER A 114 -4.78 -7.08 5.11
CA SER A 114 -4.49 -6.38 6.36
C SER A 114 -5.77 -5.72 6.87
N PRO A 115 -6.27 -6.08 8.08
CA PRO A 115 -7.39 -5.37 8.70
C PRO A 115 -7.14 -3.87 8.89
N ARG A 116 -5.87 -3.44 8.89
CA ARG A 116 -5.49 -2.03 8.92
C ARG A 116 -6.02 -1.23 7.73
N ALA A 117 -6.27 -1.88 6.59
CA ALA A 117 -6.81 -1.22 5.41
C ALA A 117 -8.31 -0.91 5.53
N TYR A 118 -9.02 -1.47 6.51
CA TYR A 118 -10.48 -1.43 6.49
C TYR A 118 -11.02 -0.02 6.72
N SER A 119 -10.46 0.75 7.66
CA SER A 119 -10.92 2.13 7.90
C SER A 119 -10.74 3.04 6.69
N SER A 120 -9.65 2.89 5.94
CA SER A 120 -9.39 3.69 4.72
C SER A 120 -10.18 3.24 3.49
N THR A 121 -10.89 2.12 3.55
CA THR A 121 -11.56 1.52 2.39
C THR A 121 -13.05 1.29 2.61
N LEU A 122 -13.54 1.45 3.84
CA LEU A 122 -14.95 1.32 4.19
C LEU A 122 -15.84 2.27 3.38
N ASN A 123 -15.39 3.52 3.22
CA ASN A 123 -15.99 4.53 2.36
C ASN A 123 -15.03 4.90 1.21
N PRO A 124 -15.17 4.29 0.02
CA PRO A 124 -14.20 4.47 -1.06
C PRO A 124 -14.18 5.90 -1.62
N CYS A 125 -15.27 6.66 -1.48
CA CYS A 125 -15.36 8.06 -1.90
C CYS A 125 -14.40 8.96 -1.12
N GLU A 126 -14.09 8.63 0.14
CA GLU A 126 -13.20 9.41 0.99
C GLU A 126 -11.71 9.24 0.63
N VAL A 127 -11.36 8.24 -0.18
CA VAL A 127 -9.98 7.99 -0.62
C VAL A 127 -9.43 9.18 -1.42
N LEU A 128 -10.27 9.87 -2.19
CA LEU A 128 -9.87 11.07 -2.96
C LEU A 128 -9.49 12.24 -2.05
N ASN A 129 -10.09 12.32 -0.86
CA ASN A 129 -9.78 13.36 0.14
C ASN A 129 -8.56 12.99 1.00
N SER A 130 -8.09 11.75 0.89
CA SER A 130 -6.95 11.23 1.64
C SER A 130 -5.62 11.46 0.93
N ASN A 131 -4.56 11.67 1.70
CA ASN A 131 -3.19 11.81 1.20
C ASN A 131 -2.54 10.44 1.02
N VAL A 132 -3.00 9.69 0.00
CA VAL A 132 -2.47 8.37 -0.34
C VAL A 132 -1.00 8.46 -0.76
N CYS A 133 -0.61 9.55 -1.42
CA CYS A 133 0.78 9.81 -1.76
C CYS A 133 1.70 9.85 -0.54
N GLN A 134 1.34 10.63 0.49
CA GLN A 134 2.13 10.70 1.72
C GLN A 134 2.13 9.36 2.46
N PHE A 135 1.00 8.65 2.46
CA PHE A 135 0.92 7.31 3.04
C PHE A 135 1.95 6.35 2.42
N VAL A 136 2.10 6.34 1.09
CA VAL A 136 3.11 5.50 0.42
C VAL A 136 4.54 5.88 0.86
N VAL A 137 4.84 7.18 0.93
CA VAL A 137 6.14 7.67 1.43
C VAL A 137 6.40 7.15 2.85
N ASP A 138 5.42 7.28 3.74
CA ASP A 138 5.54 6.84 5.12
C ASP A 138 5.75 5.31 5.22
N GLN A 139 5.01 4.52 4.43
CA GLN A 139 5.18 3.06 4.38
C GLN A 139 6.55 2.66 3.85
N LEU A 140 7.08 3.36 2.84
CA LEU A 140 8.43 3.12 2.33
C LEU A 140 9.48 3.41 3.42
N ARG A 141 9.39 4.56 4.07
CA ARG A 141 10.32 4.91 5.18
C ARG A 141 10.26 3.87 6.30
N LEU A 142 9.06 3.52 6.76
CA LEU A 142 8.86 2.48 7.79
C LEU A 142 9.44 1.13 7.37
N ALA A 143 9.24 0.72 6.12
CA ALA A 143 9.81 -0.53 5.62
C ALA A 143 11.35 -0.50 5.61
N PHE A 144 11.98 0.59 5.20
CA PHE A 144 13.44 0.65 5.20
C PHE A 144 14.06 0.81 6.59
N MET A 145 13.38 1.51 7.51
CA MET A 145 13.83 1.67 8.89
C MET A 145 13.62 0.39 9.71
N GLY A 146 12.52 -0.33 9.47
CA GLY A 146 12.10 -1.48 10.28
C GLY A 146 12.69 -2.84 9.89
N PHE A 147 13.15 -3.03 8.63
CA PHE A 147 13.54 -4.35 8.13
C PHE A 147 15.04 -4.66 8.21
N GLY A 148 15.90 -3.71 8.59
CA GLY A 148 17.36 -3.94 8.69
C GLY A 148 17.94 -4.52 7.39
N ASP A 149 18.63 -5.66 7.47
CA ASP A 149 19.21 -6.36 6.30
C ASP A 149 18.20 -7.20 5.48
N LYS A 150 16.96 -7.37 5.96
CA LYS A 150 15.91 -8.15 5.26
C LYS A 150 15.15 -7.32 4.22
N LYS A 151 15.87 -6.55 3.39
CA LYS A 151 15.30 -5.59 2.42
C LYS A 151 14.69 -6.22 1.14
N ASN A 152 14.75 -7.55 0.97
CA ASN A 152 14.33 -8.20 -0.26
C ASN A 152 12.82 -8.14 -0.55
N THR A 153 11.97 -7.91 0.47
CA THR A 153 10.50 -7.85 0.32
C THR A 153 9.97 -6.44 0.01
N ILE A 154 10.79 -5.41 0.20
CA ILE A 154 10.42 -3.99 -0.05
C ILE A 154 10.42 -3.68 -1.57
N CYS A 155 10.97 -4.59 -2.37
CA CYS A 155 11.31 -4.43 -3.78
C CYS A 155 10.16 -4.03 -4.72
N CYS A 156 8.91 -4.44 -4.48
CA CYS A 156 7.84 -4.20 -5.46
C CYS A 156 7.44 -2.72 -5.53
N CYS A 157 7.34 -2.03 -4.38
CA CYS A 157 6.90 -0.63 -4.35
C CYS A 157 7.96 0.32 -4.92
N LEU A 158 9.26 0.11 -4.64
CA LEU A 158 10.31 0.94 -5.23
C LEU A 158 10.53 0.68 -6.72
N PHE A 159 10.34 -0.55 -7.20
CA PHE A 159 10.52 -0.84 -8.62
C PHE A 159 9.57 -0.01 -9.48
N HIS A 160 8.33 0.19 -9.03
CA HIS A 160 7.35 1.07 -9.67
C HIS A 160 7.66 2.57 -9.56
N LEU A 161 8.64 2.98 -8.75
CA LEU A 161 9.10 4.38 -8.68
C LEU A 161 10.29 4.66 -9.59
N VAL A 162 10.97 3.63 -10.09
CA VAL A 162 12.20 3.76 -10.89
C VAL A 162 11.98 3.38 -12.36
N VAL A 163 10.91 2.65 -12.67
CA VAL A 163 10.55 2.29 -14.04
C VAL A 163 9.46 3.24 -14.53
N LYS A 164 9.80 4.05 -15.53
CA LYS A 164 8.87 4.85 -16.34
C LYS A 164 8.51 4.08 -17.61
#